data_AF-A0A7W5HGY4-F1
#
_entry.id   AF-A0A7W5HGY4-F1
#
_cell.length_a   1.000
_cell.length_b   1.000
_cell.length_c   1.000
_cell.angle_alpha   90.00
_cell.angle_beta   90.00
_cell.angle_gamma   90.00
#
_symmetry.space_group_name_H-M   'P 1'
#
loop_
_entity.id
_entity.type
_entity.pdbx_description
1 polymer ?
#
loop_
_entity_poly.entity_id
_entity_poly.type
_entity_poly.pdbx_seq_one_letter_code
_entity_poly.pdbx_strand_id
1 'polypeptide(L)'
;MTFADTRSFAAFVEQAAQAQAVAWRGLERMTDLQLQAIEDQARSVAGLFADAVVCQDADALRAVWEKGSDCQRDGVARATAAAGEIFDVARQTAGTLTAMVVPTPGA
;
A
#
# COMPACT_ATOMS: atom_id res chain seq x y z
N MET A 1 -20.23 -43.47 -2.64
CA MET A 1 -19.58 -42.24 -2.15
C MET A 1 -20.08 -41.14 -3.07
N THR A 2 -21.06 -40.37 -2.61
CA THR A 2 -22.32 -40.23 -3.37
C THR A 2 -22.64 -38.75 -3.55
N PHE A 3 -22.28 -38.15 -4.69
CA PHE A 3 -22.64 -36.83 -5.26
C PHE A 3 -22.62 -35.55 -4.35
N ALA A 4 -23.10 -35.62 -3.11
CA ALA A 4 -22.99 -34.58 -2.08
C ALA A 4 -21.53 -34.25 -1.73
N ASP A 5 -20.66 -35.26 -1.70
CA ASP A 5 -19.22 -35.12 -1.40
C ASP A 5 -18.46 -34.36 -2.50
N THR A 6 -18.91 -34.51 -3.75
CA THR A 6 -18.33 -33.79 -4.89
C THR A 6 -18.76 -32.33 -4.90
N ARG A 7 -20.02 -32.02 -4.53
CA ARG A 7 -20.50 -30.64 -4.42
C ARG A 7 -19.89 -29.88 -3.25
N SER A 8 -19.72 -30.53 -2.09
CA SER A 8 -19.05 -29.92 -0.93
C SER A 8 -17.57 -29.63 -1.23
N PHE A 9 -16.88 -30.56 -1.89
CA PHE A 9 -15.51 -30.34 -2.34
C PHE A 9 -15.41 -29.19 -3.35
N ALA A 10 -16.32 -29.13 -4.34
CA ALA A 10 -16.34 -28.05 -5.31
C ALA A 10 -16.57 -26.68 -4.65
N ALA A 11 -17.51 -26.56 -3.72
CA ALA A 11 -17.77 -25.33 -2.97
C ALA A 11 -16.56 -24.90 -2.11
N PHE A 12 -15.88 -25.86 -1.48
CA PHE A 12 -14.66 -25.60 -0.74
C PHE A 12 -13.53 -25.08 -1.64
N VAL A 13 -13.30 -25.72 -2.79
CA VAL A 13 -12.28 -25.28 -3.76
C VAL A 13 -12.59 -23.88 -4.30
N GLU A 14 -13.87 -23.60 -4.60
CA GLU A 14 -14.29 -22.27 -5.04
C GLU A 14 -14.05 -21.20 -3.96
N GLN A 15 -14.40 -21.48 -2.71
CA GLN A 15 -14.15 -20.58 -1.57
C GLN A 15 -12.65 -20.35 -1.35
N ALA A 16 -11.83 -21.40 -1.46
CA ALA A 16 -10.37 -21.29 -1.37
C ALA A 16 -9.78 -20.44 -2.49
N ALA A 17 -10.24 -20.64 -3.73
CA ALA A 17 -9.81 -19.85 -4.88
C ALA A 17 -10.19 -18.36 -4.74
N GLN A 18 -11.40 -18.07 -4.24
CA GLN A 18 -11.84 -16.72 -3.95
C GLN A 18 -10.99 -16.07 -2.84
N ALA A 19 -10.67 -16.81 -1.77
CA ALA A 19 -9.83 -16.31 -0.68
C ALA A 19 -8.41 -15.99 -1.17
N GLN A 20 -7.84 -16.85 -2.02
CA GLN A 20 -6.56 -16.60 -2.68
C GLN A 20 -6.61 -15.35 -3.56
N ALA A 21 -7.67 -15.17 -4.34
CA ALA A 21 -7.83 -13.97 -5.19
C ALA A 21 -7.95 -12.69 -4.35
N VAL A 22 -8.63 -12.71 -3.21
CA VAL A 22 -8.72 -11.58 -2.28
C VAL A 22 -7.34 -11.25 -1.69
N ALA A 23 -6.60 -12.26 -1.25
CA ALA A 23 -5.25 -12.08 -0.72
C ALA A 23 -4.31 -11.46 -1.77
N TRP A 24 -4.34 -11.94 -3.02
CA TRP A 24 -3.53 -11.39 -4.10
C TRP A 24 -3.85 -9.93 -4.40
N ARG A 25 -5.14 -9.57 -4.53
CA ARG A 25 -5.53 -8.17 -4.75
C ARG A 25 -5.14 -7.25 -3.59
N GLY A 26 -5.20 -7.74 -2.36
CA GLY A 26 -4.72 -7.02 -1.19
C GLY A 26 -3.22 -6.73 -1.29
N LEU A 27 -2.42 -7.74 -1.64
CA LEU A 27 -0.98 -7.61 -1.84
C LEU A 27 -0.62 -6.67 -2.99
N GLU A 28 -1.26 -6.81 -4.15
CA GLU A 28 -1.07 -5.91 -5.30
C GLU A 28 -1.27 -4.45 -4.89
N ARG A 29 -2.37 -4.16 -4.21
CA ARG A 29 -2.67 -2.79 -3.77
C ARG A 29 -1.68 -2.26 -2.74
N MET A 30 -1.17 -3.09 -1.83
CA MET A 30 -0.10 -2.69 -0.91
C MET A 30 1.21 -2.39 -1.65
N THR A 31 1.55 -3.19 -2.67
CA THR A 31 2.73 -2.98 -3.51
C THR A 31 2.62 -1.70 -4.34
N ASP A 32 1.46 -1.42 -4.92
CA ASP A 32 1.21 -0.16 -5.65
C ASP A 32 1.43 1.06 -4.75
N LEU A 33 0.92 1.01 -3.52
CA LEU A 33 1.12 2.08 -2.53
C LEU A 33 2.60 2.23 -2.13
N GLN A 34 3.34 1.13 -1.96
CA GLN A 34 4.78 1.17 -1.70
C GLN A 34 5.55 1.81 -2.86
N LEU A 35 5.21 1.44 -4.10
CA LEU A 35 5.86 1.99 -5.28
C LEU A 35 5.58 3.49 -5.41
N GLN A 36 4.34 3.90 -5.22
CA GLN A 36 3.95 5.32 -5.25
C GLN A 36 4.69 6.13 -4.18
N ALA A 37 4.83 5.60 -2.96
CA ALA A 37 5.58 6.27 -1.90
C ALA A 37 7.06 6.46 -2.27
N ILE A 38 7.68 5.46 -2.93
CA ILE A 38 9.06 5.55 -3.43
C ILE A 38 9.16 6.59 -4.56
N GLU A 39 8.22 6.59 -5.50
CA GLU A 39 8.19 7.55 -6.61
C GLU A 39 8.09 9.00 -6.10
N ASP A 40 7.22 9.25 -5.12
CA ASP A 40 7.04 10.57 -4.53
C ASP A 40 8.29 11.03 -3.75
N GLN A 41 8.92 10.12 -3.01
CA GLN A 41 10.19 10.42 -2.34
C GLN A 41 11.31 10.71 -3.35
N ALA A 42 11.42 9.90 -4.42
CA ALA A 42 12.42 10.09 -5.46
C ALA A 42 12.23 11.43 -6.19
N ARG A 43 10.98 11.80 -6.51
CA ARG A 43 10.64 13.09 -7.14
C ARG A 43 11.00 14.27 -6.24
N SER A 44 10.70 14.16 -4.94
CA SER A 44 11.03 15.19 -3.94
C SER A 44 12.55 15.41 -3.84
N VAL A 45 13.32 14.32 -3.78
CA VAL A 45 14.79 14.36 -3.69
C VAL A 45 15.41 14.85 -5.00
N ALA A 46 14.92 14.40 -6.16
CA ALA A 46 15.39 14.86 -7.45
C ALA A 46 15.18 16.38 -7.64
N GLY A 47 14.05 16.92 -7.17
CA GLY A 47 13.79 18.36 -7.15
C GLY A 47 14.81 19.13 -6.30
N LEU A 48 15.17 18.60 -5.13
CA LEU A 48 16.19 19.20 -4.27
C LEU A 48 17.57 19.21 -4.94
N PHE A 49 17.95 18.09 -5.59
CA PHE A 49 19.22 18.01 -6.33
C PHE A 49 19.25 18.96 -7.54
N ALA A 50 18.14 19.09 -8.27
CA ALA A 50 18.04 20.01 -9.40
C ALA A 50 18.28 21.46 -8.95
N ASP A 51 17.67 21.87 -7.83
CA ASP A 51 17.86 23.21 -7.26
C ASP A 51 19.29 23.43 -6.75
N ALA A 52 19.89 22.41 -6.14
CA ALA A 52 21.28 22.48 -5.65
C ALA A 52 22.30 22.69 -6.78
N VAL A 53 22.10 22.03 -7.94
CA VAL A 53 23.01 22.11 -9.09
C VAL A 53 23.05 23.50 -9.71
N VAL A 54 21.97 24.28 -9.59
CA VAL A 54 21.89 25.64 -10.17
C VAL A 54 22.21 26.75 -9.18
N CYS A 55 22.52 26.44 -7.92
CA CYS A 55 22.90 27.42 -6.91
C CYS A 55 24.26 28.06 -7.22
N GLN A 56 24.32 29.39 -7.24
CA GLN A 56 25.55 30.13 -7.56
C GLN A 56 26.07 30.97 -6.39
N ASP A 57 25.29 31.15 -5.32
CA ASP A 57 25.64 31.98 -4.18
C ASP A 57 25.17 31.36 -2.85
N ALA A 58 25.59 32.00 -1.75
CA ALA A 58 25.32 31.53 -0.40
C ALA A 58 23.83 31.62 -0.01
N ASP A 59 23.09 32.57 -0.57
CA ASP A 59 21.66 32.73 -0.30
C ASP A 59 20.86 31.62 -1.00
N ALA A 60 21.23 31.28 -2.23
CA ALA A 60 20.67 30.16 -2.98
C ALA A 60 20.93 28.81 -2.28
N LEU A 61 22.15 28.59 -1.78
CA LEU A 61 22.48 27.41 -0.98
C LEU A 61 21.66 27.32 0.31
N ARG A 62 21.42 28.47 0.97
CA ARG A 62 20.60 28.53 2.18
C ARG A 62 19.13 28.23 1.90
N ALA A 63 18.60 28.71 0.77
CA ALA A 63 17.26 28.38 0.32
C ALA A 63 17.09 26.87 0.03
N VAL A 64 18.09 26.23 -0.59
CA VAL A 64 18.10 24.76 -0.79
C VAL A 64 18.16 24.01 0.54
N TRP A 65 18.95 24.51 1.50
CA TRP A 65 19.02 23.91 2.84
C TRP A 65 17.68 23.96 3.58
N GLU A 66 17.02 25.11 3.57
CA GLU A 66 15.69 25.28 4.15
C GLU A 66 14.67 24.37 3.47
N LYS A 67 14.68 24.33 2.12
CA LYS A 67 13.85 23.41 1.34
C LYS A 67 14.12 21.94 1.66
N GLY A 68 15.38 21.57 1.94
CA GLY A 68 15.74 20.23 2.38
C GLY A 68 15.16 19.87 3.76
N SER A 69 15.15 20.84 4.68
CA SER A 69 14.52 20.66 6.00
C SER A 69 13.02 20.46 5.90
N ASP A 70 12.35 21.25 5.07
CA ASP A 70 10.91 21.11 4.81
C ASP A 70 10.60 19.79 4.08
N CYS A 71 11.41 19.44 3.08
CA CYS A 71 11.32 18.16 2.38
C CYS A 71 11.41 16.95 3.33
N GLN A 72 12.24 17.03 4.38
CA GLN A 72 12.35 15.97 5.39
C GLN A 72 11.09 15.86 6.24
N ARG A 73 10.52 17.00 6.69
CA ARG A 73 9.26 17.01 7.45
C ARG A 73 8.10 16.47 6.63
N ASP A 74 7.97 16.94 5.40
CA ASP A 74 6.95 16.46 4.47
C ASP A 74 7.15 14.97 4.16
N GLY A 75 8.40 14.51 4.07
CA GLY A 75 8.75 13.09 3.91
C GLY A 75 8.22 12.22 5.04
N VAL A 76 8.31 12.66 6.29
CA VAL A 76 7.75 11.95 7.46
C VAL A 76 6.21 11.90 7.40
N ALA A 77 5.57 13.02 7.04
CA ALA A 77 4.12 13.07 6.87
C ALA A 77 3.64 12.11 5.77
N ARG A 78 4.30 12.12 4.60
CA ARG A 78 3.99 11.22 3.49
C ARG A 78 4.23 9.75 3.84
N ALA A 79 5.34 9.43 4.52
CA ALA A 79 5.63 8.06 4.95
C ALA A 79 4.58 7.53 5.95
N THR A 80 4.14 8.38 6.87
CA THR A 80 3.10 8.03 7.84
C THR A 80 1.75 7.81 7.15
N ALA A 81 1.39 8.66 6.19
CA ALA A 81 0.18 8.51 5.39
C ALA A 81 0.20 7.20 4.58
N ALA A 82 1.28 6.94 3.84
CA ALA A 82 1.42 5.71 3.06
C ALA A 82 1.36 4.45 3.94
N ALA A 83 1.99 4.47 5.12
CA ALA A 83 1.90 3.37 6.08
C ALA A 83 0.47 3.16 6.59
N GLY A 84 -0.28 4.23 6.84
CA GLY A 84 -1.70 4.17 7.19
C GLY A 84 -2.55 3.52 6.11
N GLU A 85 -2.39 3.94 4.85
CA GLU A 85 -3.13 3.38 3.72
C GLU A 85 -2.82 1.89 3.50
N ILE A 86 -1.54 1.50 3.59
CA ILE A 86 -1.11 0.09 3.51
C ILE A 86 -1.76 -0.73 4.63
N PHE A 87 -1.81 -0.20 5.85
CA PHE A 87 -2.43 -0.87 6.99
C PHE A 87 -3.95 -1.03 6.81
N ASP A 88 -4.61 -0.02 6.25
CA ASP A 88 -6.04 -0.08 5.96
C ASP A 88 -6.36 -1.13 4.89
N VAL A 89 -5.56 -1.23 3.83
CA VAL A 89 -5.67 -2.31 2.82
C VAL A 89 -5.49 -3.69 3.46
N ALA A 90 -4.50 -3.84 4.34
CA ALA A 90 -4.28 -5.10 5.07
C ALA A 90 -5.48 -5.45 5.96
N ARG A 91 -6.01 -4.48 6.70
CA ARG A 91 -7.19 -4.65 7.57
C ARG A 91 -8.42 -5.04 6.76
N GLN A 92 -8.66 -4.39 5.62
CA GLN A 92 -9.80 -4.70 4.75
C GLN A 92 -9.70 -6.11 4.16
N THR A 93 -8.49 -6.49 3.72
CA THR A 93 -8.21 -7.83 3.19
C THR A 93 -8.49 -8.89 4.27
N ALA A 94 -7.96 -8.71 5.48
CA ALA A 94 -8.22 -9.59 6.61
C ALA A 94 -9.71 -9.66 6.96
N GLY A 95 -10.41 -8.52 7.01
CA GLY A 95 -11.85 -8.47 7.29
C GLY A 95 -12.68 -9.23 6.25
N THR A 96 -12.30 -9.13 4.97
CA THR A 96 -12.97 -9.88 3.88
C THR A 96 -12.73 -11.38 4.02
N LEU A 97 -11.49 -11.80 4.27
CA LEU A 97 -11.15 -13.21 4.50
C LEU A 97 -11.88 -13.78 5.72
N THR A 98 -11.96 -13.03 6.81
CA THR A 98 -12.73 -13.45 7.99
C THR A 98 -14.22 -13.60 7.67
N ALA A 99 -14.81 -12.65 6.92
CA ALA A 99 -16.22 -12.74 6.52
C ALA A 99 -16.52 -13.97 5.64
N MET A 100 -15.55 -14.45 4.87
CA MET A 100 -15.70 -15.68 4.09
C MET A 100 -15.73 -16.96 4.94
N VAL A 101 -15.20 -16.93 6.17
CA VAL A 101 -15.15 -18.09 7.08
C VAL A 101 -16.29 -18.06 8.11
N VAL A 102 -16.92 -16.90 8.35
CA VAL A 102 -18.08 -16.80 9.23
C VAL A 102 -19.30 -17.43 8.55
N PRO A 103 -19.92 -18.46 9.14
CA PRO A 103 -21.17 -19.00 8.61
C PRO A 103 -22.25 -17.93 8.66
N THR A 104 -22.97 -17.73 7.56
CA THR A 104 -24.17 -16.88 7.52
C THR A 104 -25.12 -17.30 8.63
N PRO A 105 -25.50 -16.40 9.57
CA PRO A 105 -26.48 -16.74 10.59
C PRO A 105 -27.85 -16.89 9.93
N GLY A 106 -28.36 -18.11 9.90
CA GLY A 106 -29.71 -18.44 9.44
C GLY A 106 -29.79 -18.94 8.00
N ALA A 107 -29.67 -20.25 7.83
CA ALA A 107 -30.31 -21.02 6.76
C ALA A 107 -30.80 -22.34 7.36
#